data_AF-A0A6I3U8M6-F1
#
_entry.id   AF-A0A6I3U8M6-F1
#
_cell.length_a   1.000
_cell.length_b   1.000
_cell.length_c   1.000
_cell.angle_alpha   90.00
_cell.angle_beta   90.00
_cell.angle_gamma   90.00
#
_symmetry.space_group_name_H-M   'P 1'
#
loop_
_entity.id
_entity.type
_entity.pdbx_description
1 polymer ?
#
loop_
_entity_poly.entity_id
_entity_poly.type
_entity_poly.pdbx_seq_one_letter_code
_entity_poly.pdbx_strand_id
1 'polypeptide(L)'
;ATDMDDSFYFAHKELDSLFFHDERLQLRYSDLRNSISNESPESSYTCFQDALKNDRIDFFFLGDFNEVEITESLKSLSLTARENCVPIQYYQSYSNVLREGMVQRNVGQSILELGYHSPVKYGDDEHLPMLVMNGLLGEFAHSKLFTNVRENAGIAYSVSSQLDLF
;
A
#
# COMPACT_ATOMS: atom_id res chain seq x y z
N ALA A 1 20.67 -5.87 -2.86
CA ALA A 1 21.15 -6.44 -4.15
C ALA A 1 20.23 -7.55 -4.66
N THR A 2 19.36 -8.10 -3.82
CA THR A 2 18.43 -9.19 -4.17
C THR A 2 17.08 -8.71 -4.73
N ASP A 3 16.64 -7.48 -4.43
CA ASP A 3 15.31 -7.01 -4.83
C ASP A 3 15.22 -6.55 -6.29
N MET A 4 16.35 -6.31 -6.96
CA MET A 4 16.39 -6.03 -8.40
C MET A 4 16.09 -7.26 -9.26
N ASP A 5 16.17 -8.47 -8.68
CA ASP A 5 15.94 -9.72 -9.40
C ASP A 5 14.47 -10.17 -9.38
N ASP A 6 13.64 -9.60 -8.49
CA ASP A 6 12.20 -9.88 -8.51
C ASP A 6 11.52 -9.10 -9.65
N SER A 7 11.05 -9.84 -10.65
CA SER A 7 10.40 -9.28 -11.83
C SER A 7 9.02 -8.70 -11.50
N PHE A 8 8.29 -9.26 -10.53
CA PHE A 8 6.98 -8.76 -10.11
C PHE A 8 7.14 -7.46 -9.33
N TYR A 9 8.04 -7.41 -8.35
CA TYR A 9 8.33 -6.18 -7.63
C TYR A 9 8.73 -5.04 -8.58
N PHE A 10 9.60 -5.34 -9.55
CA PHE A 10 10.00 -4.36 -10.55
C PHE A 10 8.82 -3.85 -11.38
N ALA A 11 8.00 -4.77 -11.93
CA ALA A 11 6.84 -4.40 -12.73
C ALA A 11 5.85 -3.53 -11.94
N HIS A 12 5.61 -3.90 -10.68
CA HIS A 12 4.74 -3.15 -9.78
C HIS A 12 5.25 -1.73 -9.53
N LYS A 13 6.56 -1.57 -9.31
CA LYS A 13 7.15 -0.23 -9.12
C LYS A 13 7.17 0.62 -10.38
N GLU A 14 7.26 0.00 -11.56
CA GLU A 14 7.04 0.72 -12.82
C GLU A 14 5.57 1.20 -12.92
N LEU A 15 4.60 0.37 -12.53
CA LEU A 15 3.19 0.78 -12.50
C LEU A 15 2.96 1.91 -11.48
N ASP A 16 3.50 1.80 -10.26
CA ASP A 16 3.39 2.86 -9.23
C ASP A 16 3.87 4.21 -9.76
N SER A 17 5.02 4.20 -10.45
CA SER A 17 5.65 5.40 -11.04
C SER A 17 4.78 6.03 -12.13
N LEU A 18 3.99 5.22 -12.85
CA LEU A 18 3.06 5.70 -13.87
C LEU A 18 1.74 6.17 -13.25
N PHE A 19 1.23 5.44 -12.26
CA PHE A 19 -0.12 5.59 -11.73
C PHE A 19 -0.25 6.68 -10.68
N PHE A 20 0.62 6.67 -9.66
CA PHE A 20 0.50 7.59 -8.52
C PHE A 20 1.02 8.98 -8.88
N HIS A 21 0.44 10.00 -8.26
CA HIS A 21 0.96 11.37 -8.33
C HIS A 21 1.85 11.74 -7.13
N ASP A 22 1.72 11.01 -6.03
CA ASP A 22 2.48 11.26 -4.81
C ASP A 22 3.79 10.49 -4.85
N GLU A 23 4.92 11.20 -4.80
CA GLU A 23 6.26 10.61 -4.85
C GLU A 23 6.48 9.60 -3.72
N ARG A 24 5.78 9.75 -2.58
CA ARG A 24 5.88 8.81 -1.45
C ARG A 24 5.35 7.42 -1.80
N LEU A 25 4.36 7.34 -2.68
CA LEU A 25 3.79 6.08 -3.16
C LEU A 25 4.59 5.48 -4.33
N GLN A 26 5.44 6.28 -4.96
CA GLN A 26 6.34 5.83 -6.04
C GLN A 26 7.69 5.30 -5.52
N LEU A 27 7.93 5.36 -4.21
CA LEU A 27 9.22 5.00 -3.61
C LEU A 27 9.62 3.56 -3.92
N ARG A 28 10.89 3.42 -4.31
CA ARG A 28 11.54 2.14 -4.55
C ARG A 28 12.47 1.80 -3.39
N TYR A 29 12.82 0.53 -3.27
CA TYR A 29 13.77 0.07 -2.26
C TYR A 29 15.12 0.80 -2.32
N SER A 30 15.59 1.15 -3.53
CA SER A 30 16.81 1.95 -3.72
C SER A 30 16.73 3.32 -3.08
N ASP A 31 15.58 3.98 -3.18
CA ASP A 31 15.37 5.32 -2.66
C ASP A 31 15.39 5.27 -1.13
N LEU A 32 14.67 4.30 -0.56
CA LEU A 32 14.66 4.06 0.89
C LEU A 32 16.06 3.73 1.41
N ARG A 33 16.81 2.86 0.72
CA ARG A 33 18.19 2.51 1.11
C ARG A 33 19.09 3.73 1.12
N ASN A 34 18.98 4.60 0.11
CA ASN A 34 19.77 5.81 0.01
C ASN A 34 19.40 6.79 1.13
N SER A 35 18.10 6.99 1.40
CA SER A 35 17.64 7.83 2.51
C SER A 35 18.16 7.33 3.85
N ILE A 36 18.04 6.03 4.15
CA ILE A 36 18.55 5.43 5.40
C ILE A 36 20.07 5.61 5.53
N SER A 37 20.82 5.51 4.42
CA SER A 37 22.28 5.66 4.43
C SER A 37 22.73 7.09 4.76
N ASN A 38 21.83 8.08 4.60
CA ASN A 38 22.08 9.48 4.91
C ASN A 38 21.65 9.86 6.34
N GLU A 39 20.99 8.96 7.07
CA GLU A 39 20.55 9.22 8.44
C GLU A 39 21.69 9.08 9.46
N SER A 40 21.59 9.85 10.55
CA SER A 40 22.49 9.76 11.70
C SER A 40 21.73 9.30 12.95
N PRO A 41 22.43 8.85 14.01
CA PRO A 41 21.81 8.57 15.30
C PRO A 41 21.04 9.78 15.84
N GLU A 42 21.55 10.99 15.65
CA GLU A 42 20.96 12.24 16.12
C GLU A 42 19.69 12.61 15.34
N SER A 43 19.71 12.49 14.00
CA SER A 43 18.51 12.76 13.18
C SER A 43 17.40 11.75 13.48
N SER A 44 17.76 10.47 13.61
CA SER A 44 16.83 9.40 13.95
C SER A 44 16.19 9.61 15.32
N TYR A 45 17.01 9.97 16.33
CA TYR A 45 16.50 10.24 17.67
C TYR A 45 15.62 11.49 17.71
N THR A 46 15.98 12.54 16.97
CA THR A 46 15.18 13.77 16.86
C THR A 46 13.82 13.47 16.24
N CYS A 47 13.80 12.74 15.11
CA CYS A 47 12.57 12.31 14.44
C CYS A 47 11.66 11.50 15.39
N PHE A 48 12.24 10.58 16.17
CA PHE A 48 11.49 9.82 17.16
C PHE A 48 10.87 10.69 18.27
N GLN A 49 11.64 11.65 18.82
CA GLN A 49 11.13 12.58 19.83
C GLN A 49 10.01 13.46 19.26
N ASP A 50 10.16 13.91 18.01
CA ASP A 50 9.13 14.69 17.31
C ASP A 50 7.86 13.88 17.08
N ALA A 51 7.98 12.61 16.66
CA ALA A 51 6.83 11.71 16.50
C ALA A 51 6.10 11.49 17.83
N LEU A 52 6.84 11.24 18.92
CA LEU A 52 6.26 11.12 20.26
C LEU A 52 5.60 12.41 20.75
N LYS A 53 6.05 13.58 20.32
CA LYS A 53 5.50 14.84 20.78
C LYS A 53 4.30 15.29 19.95
N ASN A 54 4.36 15.10 18.64
CA ASN A 54 3.47 15.76 17.69
C ASN A 54 2.52 14.79 16.98
N ASP A 55 2.89 13.53 16.73
CA ASP A 55 2.07 12.67 15.87
C ASP A 55 0.84 12.11 16.58
N ARG A 56 -0.19 11.75 15.82
CA ARG A 56 -1.35 11.03 16.36
C ARG A 56 -0.91 9.64 16.84
N ILE A 57 -1.26 9.27 18.07
CA ILE A 57 -1.00 7.95 18.64
C ILE A 57 -2.35 7.35 19.07
N ASP A 58 -2.75 6.27 18.41
CA ASP A 58 -3.95 5.50 18.75
C ASP A 58 -3.53 4.19 19.42
N PHE A 59 -4.14 3.87 20.57
CA PHE A 59 -3.95 2.59 21.27
C PHE A 59 -5.15 1.68 20.99
N PHE A 60 -4.89 0.48 20.46
CA PHE A 60 -5.92 -0.53 20.20
C PHE A 60 -5.74 -1.71 21.16
N PHE A 61 -6.77 -1.99 21.97
CA PHE A 61 -6.80 -3.14 22.88
C PHE A 61 -7.85 -4.13 22.40
N LEU A 62 -7.47 -5.40 22.26
CA LEU A 62 -8.35 -6.47 21.80
C LEU A 62 -8.23 -7.68 22.73
N GLY A 63 -9.37 -8.18 23.20
CA GLY A 63 -9.43 -9.37 24.05
C GLY A 63 -9.88 -9.05 25.48
N ASP A 64 -9.47 -9.89 26.43
CA ASP A 64 -9.74 -9.73 27.86
C ASP A 64 -8.58 -8.98 28.52
N PHE A 65 -8.86 -7.81 29.07
CA PHE A 65 -7.89 -6.98 29.75
C PHE A 65 -8.54 -6.14 30.84
N ASN A 66 -7.75 -5.75 31.83
CA ASN A 66 -8.18 -4.84 32.88
C ASN A 66 -8.00 -3.38 32.42
N GLU A 67 -9.11 -2.73 32.07
CA GLU A 67 -9.12 -1.34 31.59
C GLU A 67 -8.45 -0.36 32.58
N VAL A 68 -8.60 -0.58 33.89
CA VAL A 68 -8.02 0.29 34.93
C VAL A 68 -6.50 0.18 34.91
N GLU A 69 -5.96 -1.04 34.86
CA GLU A 69 -4.51 -1.29 34.82
C GLU A 69 -3.86 -0.70 33.56
N ILE A 70 -4.53 -0.86 32.41
CA ILE A 70 -4.09 -0.30 31.14
C ILE A 70 -4.07 1.23 31.21
N THR A 71 -5.16 1.84 31.72
CA THR A 71 -5.25 3.30 31.82
C THR A 71 -4.17 3.88 32.73
N GLU A 72 -3.87 3.23 33.85
CA GLU A 72 -2.77 3.65 34.73
C GLU A 72 -1.40 3.53 34.05
N SER A 73 -1.18 2.44 33.31
CA SER A 73 0.06 2.25 32.53
C SER A 73 0.20 3.32 31.43
N LEU A 74 -0.88 3.68 30.75
CA LEU A 74 -0.88 4.74 29.73
C LEU A 74 -0.58 6.13 30.31
N LYS A 75 -1.07 6.44 31.52
CA LYS A 75 -0.72 7.70 32.22
C LYS A 75 0.79 7.84 32.45
N SER A 76 1.50 6.73 32.65
CA SER A 76 2.95 6.76 32.86
C SER A 76 3.74 7.22 31.62
N LEU A 77 3.17 7.06 30.42
CA LEU A 77 3.82 7.45 29.16
C LEU A 77 3.94 8.97 28.97
N SER A 78 3.30 9.77 29.84
CA SER A 78 3.42 11.24 29.86
C SER A 78 3.15 11.91 28.50
N LEU A 79 2.28 11.31 27.67
CA LEU A 79 1.92 11.84 26.36
C LEU A 79 1.06 13.10 26.54
N THR A 80 1.36 14.15 25.79
CA THR A 80 0.55 15.38 25.77
C THR A 80 -0.58 15.26 24.76
N ALA A 81 -1.73 15.88 25.05
CA ALA A 81 -2.82 15.98 24.07
C ALA A 81 -2.37 16.72 22.81
N ARG A 82 -2.86 16.29 21.64
CA ARG A 82 -2.45 16.80 20.32
C ARG A 82 -3.68 17.02 19.46
N GLU A 83 -3.74 18.14 18.75
CA GLU A 83 -4.79 18.42 17.77
C GLU A 83 -4.23 18.23 16.37
N ASN A 84 -4.16 16.98 15.90
CA ASN A 84 -3.72 16.69 14.54
C ASN A 84 -4.79 15.92 13.78
N CYS A 85 -5.40 16.60 12.80
CA CYS A 85 -6.23 15.96 11.78
C CYS A 85 -5.30 15.49 10.66
N VAL A 86 -4.85 14.23 10.75
CA VAL A 86 -4.14 13.59 9.64
C VAL A 86 -5.19 12.95 8.74
N PRO A 87 -5.30 13.33 7.46
CA PRO A 87 -6.11 12.57 6.51
C PRO A 87 -5.49 11.19 6.35
N ILE A 88 -6.18 10.16 6.83
CA ILE A 88 -5.69 8.77 6.86
C ILE A 88 -5.75 8.13 5.46
N GLN A 89 -6.56 8.68 4.56
CA GLN A 89 -6.78 8.12 3.22
C GLN A 89 -6.06 8.94 2.16
N TYR A 90 -5.34 8.23 1.30
CA TYR A 90 -4.83 8.80 0.07
C TYR A 90 -5.97 9.22 -0.86
N TYR A 91 -5.74 10.29 -1.61
CA TYR A 91 -6.64 10.74 -2.65
C TYR A 91 -5.84 11.25 -3.84
N GLN A 92 -6.17 10.74 -5.02
CA GLN A 92 -5.75 11.32 -6.28
C GLN A 92 -6.96 11.61 -7.16
N SER A 93 -6.90 12.74 -7.87
CA SER A 93 -7.90 13.11 -8.85
C SER A 93 -7.93 12.08 -9.99
N TYR A 94 -9.14 11.75 -10.46
CA TYR A 94 -9.31 10.95 -11.66
C TYR A 94 -8.62 11.61 -12.87
N SER A 95 -7.99 10.79 -13.69
CA SER A 95 -7.40 11.18 -14.98
C SER A 95 -7.89 10.22 -16.05
N ASN A 96 -8.38 10.75 -17.16
CA ASN A 96 -8.70 9.98 -18.37
C ASN A 96 -7.50 9.81 -19.31
N VAL A 97 -6.33 10.30 -18.93
CA VAL A 97 -5.10 10.17 -19.71
C VAL A 97 -4.48 8.81 -19.43
N LEU A 98 -4.41 7.96 -20.46
CA LEU A 98 -3.68 6.70 -20.40
C LEU A 98 -2.18 6.96 -20.27
N ARG A 99 -1.55 6.31 -19.29
CA ARG A 99 -0.10 6.25 -19.15
C ARG A 99 0.33 4.80 -19.35
N GLU A 100 1.35 4.61 -20.18
CA GLU A 100 1.88 3.30 -20.53
C GLU A 100 3.39 3.31 -20.42
N GLY A 101 3.95 2.16 -20.03
CA GLY A 101 5.38 1.92 -19.99
C GLY A 101 5.67 0.49 -20.39
N MET A 102 6.77 0.29 -21.11
CA MET A 102 7.24 -1.05 -21.47
C MET A 102 8.75 -1.10 -21.26
N VAL A 103 9.20 -2.04 -20.44
CA VAL A 103 10.61 -2.26 -20.15
C VAL A 103 10.99 -3.66 -20.59
N GLN A 104 12.00 -3.76 -21.46
CA GLN A 104 12.53 -5.04 -21.89
C GLN A 104 13.66 -5.47 -20.95
N ARG A 105 13.53 -6.65 -20.37
CA ARG A 105 14.55 -7.29 -19.50
C ARG A 105 14.80 -8.72 -19.96
N ASN A 106 15.99 -9.24 -19.68
CA ASN A 106 16.32 -10.64 -19.93
C ASN A 106 15.76 -11.52 -18.81
N VAL A 107 14.46 -11.80 -18.85
CA VAL A 107 13.71 -12.57 -17.84
C VAL A 107 12.92 -13.70 -18.50
N GLY A 108 12.59 -14.75 -17.74
CA GLY A 108 11.92 -15.94 -18.26
C GLY A 108 10.42 -15.77 -18.55
N GLN A 109 9.79 -14.70 -18.07
CA GLN A 109 8.36 -14.47 -18.21
C GLN A 109 8.05 -12.97 -18.36
N SER A 110 7.10 -12.63 -19.24
CA SER A 110 6.56 -11.27 -19.35
C SER A 110 5.52 -11.01 -18.26
N ILE A 111 5.52 -9.79 -17.71
CA ILE A 111 4.56 -9.36 -16.69
C ILE A 111 3.79 -8.16 -17.27
N LEU A 112 2.47 -8.19 -17.11
CA LEU A 112 1.56 -7.11 -17.47
C LEU A 112 0.80 -6.70 -16.21
N GLU A 113 0.92 -5.44 -15.83
CA GLU A 113 0.13 -4.85 -14.74
C GLU A 113 -0.70 -3.69 -15.28
N LEU A 114 -1.93 -3.57 -14.76
CA LEU A 114 -2.88 -2.54 -15.17
C LEU A 114 -3.43 -1.87 -13.91
N GLY A 115 -3.17 -0.57 -13.77
CA GLY A 115 -3.71 0.25 -12.68
C GLY A 115 -4.97 1.00 -13.10
N TYR A 116 -6.02 0.91 -12.30
CA TYR A 116 -7.29 1.62 -12.54
C TYR A 116 -7.62 2.52 -11.36
N HIS A 117 -8.04 3.75 -11.64
CA HIS A 117 -8.54 4.66 -10.60
C HIS A 117 -9.89 4.16 -10.07
N SER A 118 -10.00 4.08 -8.75
CA SER A 118 -11.26 3.84 -8.05
C SER A 118 -11.61 5.06 -7.19
N PRO A 119 -12.83 5.61 -7.27
CA PRO A 119 -13.26 6.69 -6.40
C PRO A 119 -13.70 6.21 -5.01
N VAL A 120 -13.85 4.89 -4.82
CA VAL A 120 -14.39 4.28 -3.59
C VAL A 120 -13.36 4.34 -2.47
N LYS A 121 -13.78 4.87 -1.32
CA LYS A 121 -12.95 4.99 -0.12
C LYS A 121 -13.37 4.00 0.95
N TYR A 122 -12.48 3.75 1.90
CA TYR A 122 -12.83 2.97 3.08
C TYR A 122 -13.94 3.68 3.85
N GLY A 123 -15.04 2.97 4.08
CA GLY A 123 -16.22 3.48 4.79
C GLY A 123 -17.35 3.99 3.88
N ASP A 124 -17.12 4.12 2.58
CA ASP A 124 -18.18 4.43 1.62
C ASP A 124 -19.16 3.26 1.48
N ASP A 125 -20.40 3.55 1.08
CA ASP A 125 -21.42 2.52 0.84
C ASP A 125 -20.97 1.51 -0.23
N GLU A 126 -20.17 1.96 -1.21
CA GLU A 126 -19.62 1.13 -2.28
C GLU A 126 -18.38 0.31 -1.88
N HIS A 127 -17.82 0.50 -0.67
CA HIS A 127 -16.61 -0.19 -0.24
C HIS A 127 -16.77 -1.73 -0.23
N LEU A 128 -17.83 -2.24 0.40
CA LEU A 128 -18.10 -3.67 0.44
C LEU A 128 -18.46 -4.23 -0.96
N PRO A 129 -19.32 -3.58 -1.77
CA PRO A 129 -19.50 -3.95 -3.16
C PRO A 129 -18.20 -4.02 -3.99
N MET A 130 -17.26 -3.10 -3.79
CA MET A 130 -15.99 -3.07 -4.50
C MET A 130 -15.09 -4.27 -4.12
N LEU A 131 -15.02 -4.62 -2.83
CA LEU A 131 -14.31 -5.82 -2.38
C LEU A 131 -14.88 -7.09 -3.00
N VAL A 132 -16.23 -7.23 -3.01
CA VAL A 132 -16.89 -8.37 -3.66
C VAL A 132 -16.60 -8.40 -5.16
N MET A 133 -16.62 -7.24 -5.83
CA MET A 133 -16.30 -7.13 -7.25
C MET A 133 -14.86 -7.60 -7.53
N ASN A 134 -13.87 -7.15 -6.76
CA ASN A 134 -12.48 -7.61 -6.89
C ASN A 134 -12.36 -9.13 -6.69
N GLY A 135 -13.07 -9.67 -5.68
CA GLY A 135 -13.15 -11.10 -5.41
C GLY A 135 -13.66 -11.91 -6.62
N LEU A 136 -14.76 -11.44 -7.22
CA LEU A 136 -15.33 -12.04 -8.42
C LEU A 136 -14.42 -11.90 -9.65
N LEU A 137 -13.67 -10.80 -9.74
CA LEU A 137 -12.80 -10.50 -10.86
C LEU A 137 -11.56 -11.40 -10.88
N GLY A 138 -10.76 -11.43 -9.80
CA GLY A 138 -9.43 -12.05 -9.85
C GLY A 138 -8.84 -12.56 -8.54
N GLU A 139 -9.49 -12.40 -7.39
CA GLU A 139 -8.87 -12.75 -6.09
C GLU A 139 -8.89 -14.26 -5.78
N PHE A 140 -9.86 -15.00 -6.34
CA PHE A 140 -10.06 -16.42 -6.05
C PHE A 140 -9.83 -17.34 -7.26
N ALA A 141 -9.59 -18.63 -7.01
CA ALA A 141 -9.43 -19.65 -8.05
C ALA A 141 -10.71 -19.92 -8.88
N HIS A 142 -11.87 -19.40 -8.46
CA HIS A 142 -13.13 -19.46 -9.21
C HIS A 142 -13.51 -18.10 -9.84
N SER A 143 -12.61 -17.12 -9.76
CA SER A 143 -12.81 -15.78 -10.32
C SER A 143 -12.85 -15.80 -11.85
N LYS A 144 -13.36 -14.71 -12.43
CA LYS A 144 -13.51 -14.56 -13.88
C LYS A 144 -12.16 -14.56 -14.60
N LEU A 145 -11.14 -13.91 -14.06
CA LEU A 145 -9.80 -13.91 -14.65
C LEU A 145 -9.18 -15.30 -14.60
N PHE A 146 -9.23 -15.97 -13.44
CA PHE A 146 -8.66 -17.31 -13.33
C PHE A 146 -9.33 -18.30 -14.28
N THR A 147 -10.66 -18.37 -14.26
CA THR A 147 -11.42 -19.34 -15.08
C THR A 147 -11.30 -19.06 -16.58
N ASN A 148 -11.42 -17.80 -17.01
CA ASN A 148 -11.49 -17.48 -18.43
C ASN A 148 -10.13 -17.22 -19.08
N VAL A 149 -9.22 -16.53 -18.39
CA VAL A 149 -7.92 -16.13 -18.96
C VAL A 149 -6.88 -17.22 -18.77
N ARG A 150 -6.76 -17.75 -17.55
CA ARG A 150 -5.75 -18.76 -17.22
C ARG A 150 -6.19 -20.17 -17.62
N GLU A 151 -7.36 -20.62 -17.17
CA GLU A 151 -7.80 -22.01 -17.41
C GLU A 151 -8.35 -22.23 -18.82
N ASN A 152 -9.34 -21.44 -19.25
CA ASN A 152 -10.00 -21.66 -20.55
C ASN A 152 -9.16 -21.18 -21.75
N ALA A 153 -8.60 -19.96 -21.68
CA ALA A 153 -7.82 -19.40 -22.79
C ALA A 153 -6.35 -19.83 -22.76
N GLY A 154 -5.79 -20.19 -21.59
CA GLY A 154 -4.40 -20.64 -21.47
C GLY A 154 -3.35 -19.58 -21.80
N ILE A 155 -3.71 -18.29 -21.76
CA ILE A 155 -2.85 -17.19 -22.23
C ILE A 155 -1.99 -16.55 -21.12
N ALA A 156 -2.15 -16.98 -19.88
CA ALA A 156 -1.38 -16.49 -18.74
C ALA A 156 -1.05 -17.62 -17.76
N TYR A 157 0.19 -17.66 -17.25
CA TYR A 157 0.60 -18.62 -16.23
C TYR A 157 0.00 -18.31 -14.85
N SER A 158 -0.12 -17.01 -14.53
CA SER A 158 -0.77 -16.46 -13.34
C SER A 158 -1.60 -15.24 -13.73
N VAL A 159 -2.70 -15.01 -13.02
CA VAL A 159 -3.56 -13.84 -13.18
C VAL A 159 -4.28 -13.58 -11.88
N SER A 160 -4.39 -12.31 -11.48
CA SER A 160 -5.08 -11.87 -10.27
C SER A 160 -5.56 -10.44 -10.43
N SER A 161 -6.40 -10.00 -9.48
CA SER A 161 -6.74 -8.59 -9.29
C SER A 161 -6.66 -8.27 -7.80
N GLN A 162 -6.23 -7.06 -7.49
CA GLN A 162 -6.14 -6.56 -6.13
C GLN A 162 -6.75 -5.17 -6.06
N LEU A 163 -7.52 -4.93 -5.00
CA LEU A 163 -7.97 -3.60 -4.62
C LEU A 163 -6.95 -3.01 -3.66
N ASP A 164 -6.36 -1.88 -4.03
CA ASP A 164 -5.61 -1.03 -3.10
C ASP A 164 -6.45 0.19 -2.75
N LEU A 165 -6.63 0.44 -1.45
CA LEU A 165 -7.41 1.56 -0.93
C LEU A 165 -6.51 2.62 -0.27
N PHE A 166 -5.19 2.48 -0.42
CA PHE A 166 -4.18 3.30 0.22
C PHE A 166 -3.29 4.03 -0.79
#